data_AF-A0A2D6U8B8-F1
#
_entry.id   AF-A0A2D6U8B8-F1
#
_cell.length_a   1.000
_cell.length_b   1.000
_cell.length_c   1.000
_cell.angle_alpha   90.00
_cell.angle_beta   90.00
_cell.angle_gamma   90.00
#
_symmetry.space_group_name_H-M   'P 1'
#
loop_
_entity.id
_entity.type
_entity.pdbx_description
1 polymer ?
#
loop_
_entity_poly.entity_id
_entity_poly.type
_entity_poly.pdbx_seq_one_letter_code
_entity_poly.pdbx_strand_id
1 'polypeptide(L)'
;FSGIPATIIAHVVAHADERSFGPVFSATTLAFGIAQAVSPQIGGAIADWRGSFTLVFWLAAAVALVGAMTAWSLPEDDIEVKVDTPADA
;
A
#
# COMPACT_ATOMS: atom_id res chain seq x y z
N PHE A 1 1.85 8.91 8.61
CA PHE A 1 1.92 7.56 8.04
C PHE A 1 0.54 6.93 7.78
N SER A 2 -0.58 7.47 8.30
CA SER A 2 -1.89 6.80 8.13
C SER A 2 -2.53 6.92 6.74
N GLY A 3 -2.05 7.82 5.87
CA GLY A 3 -2.64 8.04 4.55
C GLY A 3 -2.49 6.86 3.58
N ILE A 4 -1.29 6.28 3.48
CA ILE A 4 -1.00 5.18 2.53
C ILE A 4 -1.83 3.92 2.84
N PRO A 5 -1.90 3.43 4.10
CA PRO A 5 -2.75 2.30 4.41
C PRO A 5 -4.24 2.60 4.19
N ALA A 6 -4.69 3.81 4.51
CA ALA A 6 -6.08 4.21 4.33
C ALA A 6 -6.48 4.24 2.84
N THR A 7 -5.64 4.77 1.96
CA THR A 7 -5.91 4.80 0.51
C THR A 7 -5.89 3.41 -0.11
N ILE A 8 -4.98 2.53 0.33
CA ILE A 8 -4.96 1.13 -0.12
C ILE A 8 -6.24 0.41 0.30
N ILE A 9 -6.67 0.57 1.56
CA ILE A 9 -7.92 -0.03 2.03
C ILE A 9 -9.11 0.53 1.25
N ALA A 10 -9.17 1.85 1.02
CA ALA A 10 -10.23 2.46 0.23
C ALA A 10 -10.28 1.90 -1.20
N HIS A 11 -9.12 1.71 -1.84
CA HIS A 11 -9.03 1.09 -3.16
C HIS A 11 -9.49 -0.38 -3.13
N VAL A 12 -9.08 -1.16 -2.12
CA VAL A 12 -9.51 -2.55 -1.95
C VAL A 12 -11.03 -2.63 -1.72
N VAL A 13 -11.59 -1.80 -0.84
CA VAL A 13 -13.05 -1.74 -0.62
C VAL A 13 -13.79 -1.38 -1.91
N ALA A 14 -13.25 -0.47 -2.71
CA ALA A 14 -13.88 -0.03 -3.95
C ALA A 14 -13.89 -1.11 -5.06
N HIS A 15 -12.96 -2.08 -5.04
CA HIS A 15 -12.79 -3.05 -6.13
C HIS A 15 -12.97 -4.53 -5.70
N ALA A 16 -13.05 -4.83 -4.41
CA ALA A 16 -13.22 -6.19 -3.90
C ALA A 16 -14.70 -6.48 -3.57
N ASP A 17 -15.23 -7.55 -4.15
CA ASP A 17 -16.52 -8.13 -3.75
C ASP A 17 -16.47 -8.59 -2.28
N GLU A 18 -17.61 -8.62 -1.56
CA GLU A 18 -17.69 -8.90 -0.11
C GLU A 18 -16.97 -10.20 0.32
N ARG A 19 -16.94 -11.20 -0.57
CA ARG A 19 -16.26 -12.49 -0.35
C ARG A 19 -14.74 -12.43 -0.49
N SER A 20 -14.22 -11.43 -1.21
CA SER A 20 -12.80 -11.28 -1.56
C SER A 20 -12.07 -10.26 -0.69
N PHE A 21 -12.81 -9.39 0.00
CA PHE A 21 -12.25 -8.34 0.86
C PHE A 21 -11.31 -8.89 1.94
N GLY A 22 -11.77 -9.89 2.71
CA GLY A 22 -10.96 -10.51 3.78
C GLY A 22 -9.61 -11.05 3.29
N PRO A 23 -9.59 -11.91 2.25
CA PRO A 23 -8.36 -12.39 1.63
C PRO A 23 -7.41 -11.28 1.15
N VAL A 24 -7.93 -10.26 0.44
CA VAL A 24 -7.10 -9.15 -0.08
C VAL A 24 -6.53 -8.30 1.05
N PHE A 25 -7.34 -8.00 2.07
CA PHE A 25 -6.91 -7.26 3.25
C PHE A 25 -5.83 -8.01 4.04
N SER A 26 -6.00 -9.32 4.25
CA SER A 26 -5.00 -10.17 4.91
C SER A 26 -3.69 -10.25 4.12
N ALA A 27 -3.76 -10.42 2.79
CA ALA A 27 -2.58 -10.44 1.94
C ALA A 27 -1.80 -9.11 1.99
N THR A 28 -2.53 -7.97 1.94
CA THR A 28 -1.95 -6.63 2.05
C THR A 28 -1.27 -6.43 3.41
N THR A 29 -1.93 -6.85 4.50
CA THR A 29 -1.39 -6.77 5.86
C THR A 29 -0.13 -7.62 6.01
N LEU A 30 -0.14 -8.84 5.47
CA LEU A 30 1.02 -9.73 5.49
C LEU A 30 2.19 -9.12 4.73
N ALA A 31 1.95 -8.55 3.55
CA ALA A 31 2.98 -7.88 2.76
C ALA A 31 3.63 -6.72 3.55
N PHE A 32 2.82 -5.90 4.23
CA PHE A 32 3.34 -4.86 5.12
C PHE A 32 4.15 -5.42 6.28
N GLY A 33 3.69 -6.50 6.91
CA GLY A 33 4.41 -7.14 8.02
C GLY A 33 5.78 -7.66 7.59
N ILE A 34 5.86 -8.35 6.44
CA ILE A 34 7.14 -8.84 5.89
C ILE A 34 8.07 -7.66 5.57
N ALA A 35 7.55 -6.63 4.91
CA ALA A 35 8.33 -5.44 4.60
C ALA A 35 8.90 -4.80 5.88
N GLN A 36 8.08 -4.64 6.92
CA GLN A 36 8.52 -4.08 8.21
C GLN A 36 9.55 -4.96 8.93
N ALA A 37 9.44 -6.29 8.83
CA ALA A 37 10.40 -7.22 9.45
C ALA A 37 11.76 -7.18 8.76
N VAL A 38 11.78 -7.10 7.43
CA VAL A 38 13.01 -7.21 6.62
C VAL A 38 13.70 -5.84 6.45
N SER A 39 12.95 -4.74 6.38
CA SER A 39 13.51 -3.41 6.08
C SER A 39 14.63 -2.96 7.02
N PRO A 40 14.53 -3.11 8.36
CA PRO A 40 15.60 -2.69 9.27
C PRO A 40 16.88 -3.51 9.06
N GLN A 41 16.76 -4.80 8.74
CA GLN A 41 17.92 -5.68 8.52
C GLN A 41 18.70 -5.25 7.27
N ILE A 42 17.98 -4.98 6.18
CA ILE A 42 18.60 -4.48 4.94
C ILE A 42 19.19 -3.08 5.15
N GLY A 43 18.44 -2.18 5.80
CA GLY A 43 18.89 -0.82 6.08
C GLY A 43 20.13 -0.79 6.98
N GLY A 44 20.16 -1.62 8.03
CA GLY A 44 21.30 -1.78 8.92
C GLY A 44 22.53 -2.31 8.18
N ALA A 45 22.40 -3.38 7.39
CA ALA A 45 23.51 -3.94 6.62
C ALA A 45 24.13 -2.93 5.63
N ILE A 46 23.29 -2.13 4.95
CA ILE A 46 23.75 -1.07 4.06
C ILE A 46 24.46 0.05 4.84
N ALA A 47 23.91 0.43 5.99
CA ALA A 47 24.47 1.46 6.84
C ALA A 47 25.82 1.02 7.44
N ASP A 48 25.95 -0.22 7.86
CA ASP A 48 27.18 -0.80 8.41
C ASP A 48 28.29 -0.86 7.37
N TRP A 49 27.98 -1.24 6.12
CA TRP A 49 28.96 -1.30 5.04
C TRP A 49 29.48 0.09 4.63
N ARG A 50 28.59 1.10 4.60
CA ARG A 50 28.95 2.46 4.16
C ARG A 50 29.34 3.40 5.30
N GLY A 51 29.08 3.02 6.55
CA GLY A 51 29.22 3.87 7.74
C GLY A 51 28.21 5.02 7.82
N SER A 52 27.13 4.99 7.01
CA SER A 52 26.14 6.08 6.93
C SER A 52 24.80 5.61 6.37
N PHE A 53 23.71 6.21 6.85
CA PHE A 53 22.34 5.96 6.38
C PHE A 53 21.97 6.65 5.05
N THR A 54 22.85 7.50 4.50
CA THR A 54 22.54 8.28 3.28
C THR A 54 22.10 7.39 2.12
N LEU A 55 22.76 6.23 1.96
CA LEU A 55 22.45 5.27 0.89
C LEU A 55 21.10 4.56 1.13
N VAL A 56 20.74 4.33 2.40
CA VAL A 56 19.43 3.79 2.80
C VAL A 56 18.31 4.77 2.44
N PHE A 57 18.52 6.07 2.63
CA PHE A 57 17.54 7.09 2.24
C PHE A 57 17.38 7.18 0.71
N TRP A 58 18.46 7.10 -0.05
CA TRP A 58 18.38 7.03 -1.52
C TRP A 58 17.62 5.81 -2.01
N LEU A 59 17.86 4.65 -1.38
CA LEU A 59 17.11 3.42 -1.67
C LEU A 59 15.62 3.60 -1.36
N ALA A 60 15.28 4.16 -0.20
CA ALA A 60 13.90 4.43 0.18
C ALA A 60 13.22 5.40 -0.81
N ALA A 61 13.93 6.43 -1.27
CA ALA A 61 13.42 7.37 -2.27
C ALA A 61 13.15 6.67 -3.62
N ALA A 62 14.06 5.80 -4.07
CA ALA A 62 13.87 5.01 -5.29
C ALA A 62 12.65 4.08 -5.19
N VAL A 63 12.49 3.37 -4.07
CA VAL A 63 11.32 2.50 -3.83
C VAL A 63 10.02 3.31 -3.80
N ALA A 64 10.02 4.48 -3.16
CA ALA A 64 8.86 5.37 -3.15
C ALA A 64 8.48 5.86 -4.56
N LEU A 65 9.47 6.20 -5.39
CA LEU A 65 9.24 6.60 -6.78
C LEU A 65 8.65 5.46 -7.62
N VAL A 66 9.16 4.23 -7.47
CA VAL A 66 8.57 3.06 -8.14
C VAL A 66 7.13 2.86 -7.69
N GLY A 67 6.86 2.93 -6.38
CA GLY A 67 5.51 2.85 -5.83
C GLY A 67 4.56 3.90 -6.42
N ALA A 68 5.03 5.15 -6.53
CA ALA A 68 4.26 6.24 -7.13
C ALA A 68 3.98 5.99 -8.62
N MET A 69 4.97 5.53 -9.39
CA MET A 69 4.79 5.20 -10.82
C MET A 69 3.80 4.05 -11.02
N THR A 70 3.86 3.01 -10.19
CA THR A 70 2.92 1.90 -10.24
C THR A 70 1.51 2.31 -9.84
N ALA A 71 1.37 3.17 -8.81
CA ALA A 71 0.09 3.71 -8.40
C ALA A 71 -0.55 4.55 -9.51
N TRP A 72 0.27 5.26 -10.30
CA TRP A 72 -0.21 6.04 -11.44
C TRP A 72 -0.73 5.20 -12.60
N SER A 73 -0.38 3.92 -12.64
CA SER A 73 -0.81 2.98 -13.67
C SER A 73 -2.09 2.22 -13.30
N LEU A 74 -2.65 2.46 -12.10
CA LEU A 74 -3.94 1.87 -11.72
C LEU A 74 -5.06 2.51 -12.55
N PRO A 75 -5.93 1.71 -13.20
CA PRO A 75 -7.11 2.23 -13.88
C PRO A 75 -8.02 3.01 -12.92
N GLU A 76 -8.52 4.16 -13.35
CA GLU A 76 -9.63 4.85 -12.70
C GLU A 76 -10.93 4.19 -13.20
N ASP A 77 -11.45 3.20 -12.47
CA ASP A 77 -12.79 2.71 -12.74
C ASP A 77 -13.81 3.73 -12.21
N ASP A 78 -14.76 4.15 -13.07
CA ASP A 78 -15.89 5.02 -12.71
C ASP A 78 -16.70 4.33 -11.60
N ILE A 79 -16.49 4.76 -10.36
CA ILE A 79 -17.23 4.29 -9.20
C ILE A 79 -18.68 4.79 -9.34
N GLU A 80 -19.56 3.97 -9.93
CA GLU A 80 -21.00 4.20 -9.86
C GLU A 80 -21.42 4.02 -8.40
N VAL A 81 -21.49 5.14 -7.67
CA VAL A 81 -22.05 5.19 -6.32
C VAL A 81 -23.52 4.84 -6.43
N LYS A 82 -23.84 3.56 -6.21
CA LYS A 82 -25.22 3.10 -6.11
C LYS A 82 -25.82 3.67 -4.82
N VAL A 83 -26.45 4.83 -4.96
CA VAL A 83 -27.26 5.43 -3.90
C VAL A 83 -28.49 4.55 -3.75
N ASP A 84 -28.47 3.65 -2.78
CA ASP A 84 -29.68 2.96 -2.35
C ASP A 84 -30.67 4.01 -1.85
N THR A 85 -31.62 4.35 -2.72
CA THR A 85 -32.77 5.15 -2.34
C THR A 85 -33.56 4.33 -1.32
N PRO A 86 -33.83 4.84 -0.12
CA PRO A 86 -34.68 4.14 0.83
C PRO A 86 -36.02 3.87 0.15
N ALA A 87 -36.37 2.60 0.03
CA ALA A 87 -37.71 2.18 -0.33
C ALA A 87 -38.67 2.81 0.69
N ASP A 88 -39.44 3.78 0.20
CA ASP A 88 -40.76 4.22 0.64
C ASP A 88 -41.20 4.01 2.10
N ALA A 89 -41.59 5.15 2.68
CA ALA A 89 -42.23 5.35 3.98
C ALA A 89 -43.64 4.72 4.07
#